data_AF-A0A0D6LAK3-F1
#
_entry.id   AF-A0A0D6LAK3-F1
#
_cell.length_a   1.000
_cell.length_b   1.000
_cell.length_c   1.000
_cell.angle_alpha   90.00
_cell.angle_beta   90.00
_cell.angle_gamma   90.00
#
_symmetry.space_group_name_H-M   'P 1'
#
loop_
_entity.id
_entity.type
_entity.pdbx_description
1 polymer ?
#
loop_
_entity_poly.entity_id
_entity_poly.type
_entity_poly.pdbx_seq_one_letter_code
_entity_poly.pdbx_strand_id
1 'polypeptide(L)'
;MQCAFRSTKEQALPATHEFGNMISALSTQAIIGMSAPIKMRIEDFLDAKAEMIFYDRFFNWEVMAGAYLAKNTDWTKHFLDEFANYEFRLPKSFHGTDNGALHAYLAEVILGVNNAGLAPCLYVYAKSKNFDDLFMYEACIRKLLGNTTHFGHIKILRKV
;
A
#
# COMPACT_ATOMS: atom_id res chain seq x y z
N MET A 1 8.58 -4.24 17.62
CA MET A 1 9.73 -3.54 17.02
C MET A 1 9.18 -2.22 16.51
N GLN A 2 9.56 -1.09 17.10
CA GLN A 2 8.87 0.18 16.89
C GLN A 2 9.41 0.84 15.60
N CYS A 3 8.61 0.88 14.54
CA CYS A 3 8.94 1.65 13.33
C CYS A 3 8.84 3.14 13.65
N ALA A 4 9.96 3.78 13.96
CA ALA A 4 10.04 5.22 14.17
C ALA A 4 10.23 5.93 12.81
N PHE A 5 9.18 6.59 12.32
CA PHE A 5 9.29 7.53 11.21
C PHE A 5 10.08 8.77 11.67
N ARG A 6 11.36 8.83 11.32
CA ARG A 6 12.21 10.00 11.62
C ARG A 6 12.24 10.93 10.41
N SER A 7 11.68 12.13 10.57
CA SER A 7 11.83 13.21 9.58
C SER A 7 13.30 13.65 9.54
N THR A 8 14.01 13.33 8.46
CA THR A 8 15.32 13.90 8.18
C THR A 8 15.14 15.26 7.51
N LYS A 9 15.54 16.33 8.20
CA LYS A 9 15.73 17.64 7.57
C LYS A 9 16.98 17.56 6.69
N GLU A 10 16.81 17.59 5.37
CA GLU A 10 17.91 17.78 4.44
C GLU A 10 17.60 18.97 3.53
N GLN A 11 18.58 19.85 3.38
CA GLN A 11 18.48 21.12 2.65
C GLN A 11 18.26 20.86 1.16
N ALA A 12 17.21 21.43 0.57
CA ALA A 12 17.05 21.49 -0.89
C ALA A 12 16.25 22.74 -1.33
N LEU A 13 16.60 23.22 -2.53
CA LEU A 13 16.07 24.33 -3.33
C LEU A 13 14.53 24.51 -3.30
N PRO A 14 13.98 25.70 -3.66
CA PRO A 14 12.60 26.05 -3.36
C PRO A 14 11.63 25.08 -4.04
N ALA A 15 11.12 24.14 -3.25
CA ALA A 15 10.14 23.16 -3.68
C ALA A 15 8.80 23.87 -3.90
N THR A 16 8.15 23.57 -5.02
CA THR A 16 6.76 23.95 -5.25
C THR A 16 5.91 23.45 -4.08
N HIS A 17 4.98 24.28 -3.60
CA HIS A 17 4.25 24.15 -2.33
C HIS A 17 3.62 22.77 -2.04
N GLU A 18 3.41 21.92 -3.07
CA GLU A 18 2.93 20.54 -2.94
C GLU A 18 3.95 19.56 -2.33
N PHE A 19 5.26 19.77 -2.54
CA PHE A 19 6.30 18.85 -2.06
C PHE A 19 6.58 18.94 -0.57
N GLY A 20 6.38 20.12 0.04
CA GLY A 20 6.62 20.31 1.48
C GLY A 20 5.73 19.44 2.38
N ASN A 21 4.65 18.89 1.81
CA ASN A 21 3.65 18.09 2.50
C ASN A 21 3.64 16.62 2.05
N MET A 22 4.75 16.04 1.60
CA MET A 22 4.80 14.62 1.26
C MET A 22 5.78 13.86 2.16
N ILE A 23 5.33 12.76 2.75
CA ILE A 23 6.18 11.77 3.40
C ILE A 23 6.37 10.65 2.38
N SER A 24 7.57 10.48 1.86
CA SER A 24 7.91 9.25 1.14
C SER A 24 8.34 8.21 2.17
N ALA A 25 7.58 7.12 2.28
CA ALA A 25 8.02 5.95 3.04
C ALA A 25 8.63 4.96 2.05
N LEU A 26 9.96 5.02 1.93
CA LEU A 26 10.73 4.03 1.19
C LEU A 26 11.17 2.96 2.19
N SER A 27 10.64 1.74 2.11
CA SER A 27 11.21 0.63 2.88
C SER A 27 12.56 0.29 2.30
N THR A 28 13.58 0.18 3.16
CA THR A 28 14.98 -0.09 2.78
C THR A 28 15.21 -1.47 2.13
N GLN A 29 14.17 -2.32 2.06
CA GLN A 29 14.19 -3.59 1.33
C GLN A 29 13.67 -3.48 -0.11
N ALA A 30 13.14 -2.33 -0.52
CA ALA A 30 12.74 -2.11 -1.89
C ALA A 30 13.98 -1.86 -2.77
N ILE A 31 14.50 -2.91 -3.41
CA ILE A 31 15.31 -2.71 -4.63
C ILE A 31 14.33 -2.23 -5.70
N ILE A 32 14.11 -0.92 -5.75
CA ILE A 32 13.29 -0.30 -6.78
C ILE A 32 14.15 -0.24 -8.06
N GLY A 33 14.10 -1.31 -8.84
CA GLY A 33 14.62 -1.33 -10.21
C GLY A 33 13.72 -0.52 -11.13
N MET A 34 13.75 0.81 -11.05
CA MET A 34 13.15 1.67 -12.07
C MET A 34 13.99 1.60 -13.34
N SER A 35 13.61 0.76 -14.30
CA SER A 35 13.98 0.96 -15.71
C SER A 35 13.07 2.04 -16.31
N ALA A 36 13.01 3.19 -15.66
CA ALA A 36 12.25 4.32 -16.18
C ALA A 36 12.96 4.82 -17.45
N PRO A 37 12.24 5.11 -18.55
CA PRO A 37 12.81 5.92 -19.61
C PRO A 37 13.30 7.25 -19.03
N ILE A 38 14.27 7.89 -19.67
CA ILE A 38 15.13 9.00 -19.20
C ILE A 38 14.36 10.28 -18.71
N LYS A 39 13.03 10.28 -18.59
CA LYS A 39 12.21 11.41 -18.12
C LYS A 39 10.97 11.00 -17.31
N MET A 40 11.13 10.27 -16.20
CA MET A 40 10.05 10.15 -15.21
C MET A 40 10.51 10.72 -13.88
N ARG A 41 9.67 11.56 -13.28
CA ARG A 41 9.90 12.15 -11.96
C ARG A 41 8.79 11.75 -11.00
N ILE A 42 9.03 11.83 -9.69
CA ILE A 42 8.05 11.45 -8.66
C ILE A 42 6.76 12.26 -8.81
N GLU A 43 6.90 13.52 -9.22
CA GLU A 43 5.86 14.50 -9.59
C GLU A 43 4.85 13.93 -10.58
N ASP A 44 5.33 13.15 -11.55
CA ASP A 44 4.48 12.61 -12.60
C ASP A 44 3.55 11.50 -12.05
N PHE A 45 3.82 11.00 -10.84
CA PHE A 45 3.00 10.02 -10.12
C PHE A 45 2.13 10.64 -9.02
N LEU A 46 2.31 11.92 -8.70
CA LEU A 46 1.47 12.62 -7.72
C LEU A 46 0.04 12.76 -8.23
N ASP A 47 -0.91 12.72 -7.30
CA ASP A 47 -2.32 12.92 -7.60
C ASP A 47 -2.93 13.82 -6.54
N ALA A 48 -3.46 14.98 -6.94
CA ALA A 48 -4.07 15.94 -6.03
C ALA A 48 -5.23 15.33 -5.21
N LYS A 49 -5.89 14.28 -5.72
CA LYS A 49 -7.05 13.63 -5.08
C LYS A 49 -6.69 12.46 -4.17
N ALA A 50 -5.48 11.90 -4.29
CA ALA A 50 -5.03 10.79 -3.46
C ALA A 50 -4.11 11.29 -2.34
N GLU A 51 -4.26 10.73 -1.16
CA GLU A 51 -3.31 10.92 -0.06
C GLU A 51 -2.34 9.75 0.07
N MET A 52 -2.80 8.54 -0.24
CA MET A 52 -1.95 7.34 -0.34
C MET A 52 -1.95 6.83 -1.77
N ILE A 53 -0.76 6.60 -2.33
CA ILE A 53 -0.57 6.04 -3.67
C ILE A 53 0.30 4.79 -3.58
N PHE A 54 -0.33 3.65 -3.84
CA PHE A 54 0.32 2.35 -3.97
C PHE A 54 0.45 1.95 -5.44
N TYR A 55 1.08 0.81 -5.70
CA TYR A 55 1.18 0.23 -7.03
C TYR A 55 1.08 -1.29 -7.00
N ASP A 56 0.54 -1.86 -8.08
CA ASP A 56 0.55 -3.30 -8.31
C ASP A 56 1.98 -3.77 -8.60
N ARG A 57 2.39 -4.88 -7.99
CA ARG A 57 3.63 -5.56 -8.34
C ARG A 57 3.50 -6.24 -9.70
N PHE A 58 4.59 -6.27 -10.48
CA PHE A 58 4.53 -6.67 -11.88
C PHE A 58 4.15 -8.15 -12.10
N PHE A 59 4.56 -9.05 -11.20
CA PHE A 59 4.48 -10.51 -11.43
C PHE A 59 3.30 -11.23 -10.75
N ASN A 60 2.56 -10.58 -9.85
CA ASN A 60 1.42 -11.19 -9.15
C ASN A 60 0.25 -10.19 -8.97
N TRP A 61 -0.67 -10.46 -8.04
CA TRP A 61 -1.83 -9.60 -7.72
C TRP A 61 -1.57 -8.70 -6.50
N GLU A 62 -0.32 -8.64 -6.03
CA GLU A 62 0.11 -7.90 -4.85
C GLU A 62 0.06 -6.39 -5.10
N VAL A 63 -0.51 -5.64 -4.15
CA VAL A 63 -0.26 -4.22 -3.95
C VAL A 63 1.00 -4.12 -3.10
N MET A 64 2.04 -3.49 -3.63
CA MET A 64 3.36 -3.50 -3.00
C MET A 64 3.39 -2.59 -1.76
N ALA A 65 3.71 -3.16 -0.60
CA ALA A 65 3.87 -2.41 0.66
C ALA A 65 5.28 -1.81 0.82
N GLY A 66 6.27 -2.29 0.06
CA GLY A 66 7.66 -1.87 0.21
C GLY A 66 7.97 -0.44 -0.23
N ALA A 67 7.09 0.21 -1.02
CA ALA A 67 7.17 1.64 -1.28
C ALA A 67 5.80 2.19 -1.65
N TYR A 68 5.51 3.42 -1.21
CA TYR A 68 4.29 4.15 -1.56
C TYR A 68 4.51 5.65 -1.40
N LEU A 69 3.67 6.45 -2.05
CA LEU A 69 3.65 7.90 -1.87
C LEU A 69 2.54 8.24 -0.86
N ALA A 70 2.89 9.04 0.14
CA ALA A 70 1.99 9.40 1.22
C ALA A 70 2.00 10.93 1.42
N LYS A 71 0.83 11.57 1.38
CA LYS A 71 0.71 12.99 1.73
C LYS A 71 0.79 13.14 3.25
N ASN A 72 1.42 14.19 3.70
CA ASN A 72 1.52 14.58 5.11
C ASN A 72 0.20 15.21 5.57
N THR A 73 -0.80 14.37 5.77
CA THR A 73 -2.12 14.72 6.29
C THR A 73 -2.39 13.92 7.55
N ASP A 74 -3.33 14.38 8.36
CA ASP A 74 -3.71 13.62 9.56
C ASP A 74 -4.44 12.31 9.21
N TRP A 75 -5.17 12.29 8.08
CA TRP A 75 -5.77 11.06 7.56
C TRP A 75 -4.69 10.03 7.19
N THR A 76 -3.61 10.45 6.52
CA THR A 76 -2.51 9.55 6.15
C THR A 76 -1.75 9.02 7.36
N LYS A 77 -1.47 9.87 8.36
CA LYS A 77 -0.84 9.43 9.61
C LYS A 77 -1.69 8.39 10.32
N HIS A 78 -2.99 8.62 10.42
CA HIS A 78 -3.92 7.65 11.01
C HIS A 78 -3.98 6.36 10.18
N PHE A 79 -4.06 6.46 8.85
CA PHE A 79 -4.04 5.30 7.96
C PHE A 79 -2.78 4.43 8.19
N LEU A 80 -1.60 5.05 8.28
CA LEU A 80 -0.32 4.36 8.47
C LEU A 80 -0.19 3.77 9.88
N ASP A 81 -0.70 4.44 10.90
CA ASP A 81 -0.71 3.93 12.28
C ASP A 81 -1.58 2.67 12.38
N GLU A 82 -2.80 2.70 11.83
CA GLU A 82 -3.70 1.54 11.78
C GLU A 82 -3.14 0.41 10.89
N PHE A 83 -2.45 0.74 9.79
CA PHE A 83 -1.75 -0.25 8.97
C PHE A 83 -0.62 -0.93 9.76
N ALA A 84 0.17 -0.16 10.52
CA ALA A 84 1.21 -0.71 11.38
C ALA A 84 0.61 -1.62 12.47
N ASN A 85 -0.50 -1.20 13.08
CA ASN A 85 -1.22 -1.98 14.09
C ASN A 85 -1.87 -3.26 13.52
N TYR A 86 -1.99 -3.38 12.18
CA TYR A 86 -2.45 -4.62 11.55
C TYR A 86 -1.52 -5.81 11.85
N GLU A 87 -0.26 -5.58 12.23
CA GLU A 87 0.68 -6.66 12.62
C GLU A 87 0.11 -7.55 13.73
N PHE A 88 -0.72 -6.99 14.63
CA PHE A 88 -1.34 -7.71 15.74
C PHE A 88 -2.59 -8.51 15.35
N ARG A 89 -3.07 -8.34 14.11
CA ARG A 89 -4.27 -9.02 13.56
C ARG A 89 -3.92 -10.08 12.51
N LEU A 90 -2.64 -10.30 12.24
CA LEU A 90 -2.18 -11.27 11.26
C LEU A 90 -2.60 -12.69 11.64
N PRO A 91 -2.98 -13.53 10.65
CA PRO A 91 -3.29 -14.92 10.93
C PRO A 91 -2.02 -15.68 11.30
N LYS A 92 -2.17 -16.76 12.09
CA LYS A 92 -1.05 -17.66 12.47
C LYS A 92 -0.61 -18.60 11.32
N SER A 93 -0.97 -18.27 10.09
CA SER A 93 -0.72 -19.01 8.86
C SER A 93 0.39 -18.33 8.05
N PHE A 94 0.77 -18.86 6.87
CA PHE A 94 1.68 -18.15 5.98
C PHE A 94 1.01 -16.88 5.46
N HIS A 95 1.51 -15.70 5.84
CA HIS A 95 0.76 -14.45 5.67
C HIS A 95 1.50 -13.35 4.89
N GLY A 96 2.74 -13.54 4.45
CA GLY A 96 3.42 -12.56 3.59
C GLY A 96 3.66 -11.17 4.23
N THR A 97 3.77 -11.13 5.57
CA THR A 97 4.10 -9.94 6.36
C THR A 97 3.20 -8.71 6.05
N ASP A 98 3.81 -7.58 5.78
CA ASP A 98 3.21 -6.29 5.44
C ASP A 98 2.45 -6.30 4.11
N ASN A 99 2.91 -7.02 3.09
CA ASN A 99 2.18 -7.11 1.81
C ASN A 99 0.84 -7.82 1.98
N GLY A 100 0.83 -8.96 2.68
CA GLY A 100 -0.42 -9.66 3.00
C GLY A 100 -1.34 -8.85 3.90
N ALA A 101 -0.78 -8.14 4.89
CA ALA A 101 -1.53 -7.21 5.76
C ALA A 101 -2.19 -6.09 4.95
N LEU A 102 -1.45 -5.49 4.01
CA LEU A 102 -1.90 -4.35 3.22
C LEU A 102 -3.16 -4.68 2.44
N HIS A 103 -3.26 -5.88 1.87
CA HIS A 103 -4.45 -6.32 1.15
C HIS A 103 -5.70 -6.34 2.03
N ALA A 104 -5.64 -6.93 3.21
CA ALA A 104 -6.79 -7.03 4.10
C ALA A 104 -7.15 -5.64 4.63
N TYR A 105 -6.15 -4.86 5.02
CA TYR A 105 -6.35 -3.51 5.52
C TYR A 105 -6.96 -2.58 4.45
N LEU A 106 -6.48 -2.61 3.22
CA LEU A 106 -7.09 -1.87 2.10
C LEU A 106 -8.55 -2.27 1.90
N ALA A 107 -8.86 -3.56 1.93
CA ALA A 107 -10.24 -4.01 1.78
C ALA A 107 -11.13 -3.53 2.94
N GLU A 108 -10.66 -3.57 4.18
CA GLU A 108 -11.38 -3.05 5.35
C GLU A 108 -11.63 -1.54 5.25
N VAL A 109 -10.63 -0.75 4.83
CA VAL A 109 -10.76 0.71 4.68
C VAL A 109 -11.71 1.07 3.53
N ILE A 110 -11.62 0.37 2.40
CA ILE A 110 -12.36 0.72 1.17
C ILE A 110 -13.80 0.20 1.20
N LEU A 111 -14.01 -1.02 1.72
CA LEU A 111 -15.30 -1.72 1.65
C LEU A 111 -16.03 -1.75 3.00
N GLY A 112 -15.32 -1.48 4.09
CA GLY A 112 -15.78 -1.65 5.46
C GLY A 112 -15.52 -3.05 6.01
N VAL A 113 -15.20 -3.13 7.30
CA VAL A 113 -14.89 -4.39 8.03
C VAL A 113 -16.03 -5.43 7.98
N ASN A 114 -17.28 -4.99 7.81
CA ASN A 114 -18.46 -5.85 7.77
C ASN A 114 -18.88 -6.25 6.35
N ASN A 115 -18.04 -5.99 5.34
CA ASN A 115 -18.38 -6.34 3.97
C ASN A 115 -18.46 -7.86 3.80
N ALA A 116 -19.63 -8.37 3.42
CA ALA A 116 -19.85 -9.82 3.27
C ALA A 116 -18.93 -10.46 2.22
N GLY A 117 -18.49 -9.71 1.21
CA GLY A 117 -17.56 -10.18 0.18
C GLY A 117 -16.14 -10.39 0.67
N LEU A 118 -15.77 -9.84 1.84
CA LEU A 118 -14.42 -9.95 2.40
C LEU A 118 -14.17 -11.30 3.09
N ALA A 119 -15.20 -11.90 3.68
CA ALA A 119 -15.09 -13.14 4.46
C ALA A 119 -14.45 -14.31 3.68
N PRO A 120 -14.80 -14.59 2.41
CA PRO A 120 -14.15 -15.63 1.63
C PRO A 120 -12.64 -15.38 1.43
N CYS A 121 -12.23 -14.13 1.19
CA CYS A 121 -10.81 -13.81 0.99
C CYS A 121 -10.02 -13.97 2.31
N LEU A 122 -10.58 -13.49 3.43
CA LEU A 122 -9.94 -13.65 4.74
C LEU A 122 -9.88 -15.12 5.19
N TYR A 123 -10.84 -15.95 4.78
CA TYR A 123 -10.78 -17.39 5.01
C TYR A 123 -9.56 -18.03 4.33
N VAL A 124 -9.29 -17.68 3.07
CA VAL A 124 -8.09 -18.15 2.34
C VAL A 124 -6.83 -17.67 3.05
N TYR A 125 -6.78 -16.38 3.41
CA TYR A 125 -5.64 -15.79 4.11
C TYR A 125 -5.31 -16.51 5.42
N ALA A 126 -6.33 -16.78 6.24
CA ALA A 126 -6.19 -17.47 7.52
C ALA A 126 -5.76 -18.94 7.42
N LYS A 127 -5.79 -19.53 6.21
CA LYS A 127 -5.42 -20.93 5.95
C LYS A 127 -4.20 -21.08 5.04
N SER A 128 -3.65 -19.97 4.55
CA SER A 128 -2.52 -19.94 3.62
C SER A 128 -1.29 -20.66 4.18
N LYS A 129 -0.62 -21.44 3.33
CA LYS A 129 0.55 -22.25 3.71
C LYS A 129 1.81 -21.84 2.96
N ASN A 130 1.68 -21.13 1.86
CA ASN A 130 2.75 -20.79 0.93
C ASN A 130 2.36 -19.58 0.07
N PHE A 131 3.24 -19.19 -0.85
CA PHE A 131 3.01 -18.08 -1.77
C PHE A 131 1.83 -18.29 -2.73
N ASP A 132 1.55 -19.54 -3.14
CA ASP A 132 0.42 -19.80 -4.04
C ASP A 132 -0.92 -19.48 -3.36
N ASP A 133 -1.07 -19.91 -2.10
CA ASP A 133 -2.25 -19.57 -1.29
C ASP A 133 -2.35 -18.06 -1.04
N LEU A 134 -1.22 -17.41 -0.80
CA LEU A 134 -1.15 -15.95 -0.59
C LEU A 134 -1.57 -15.19 -1.85
N PHE A 135 -1.08 -15.59 -3.03
CA PHE A 135 -1.46 -14.97 -4.31
C PHE A 135 -2.94 -15.18 -4.63
N MET A 136 -3.52 -16.33 -4.25
CA MET A 136 -4.96 -16.55 -4.36
C MET A 136 -5.76 -15.60 -3.46
N TYR A 137 -5.31 -15.38 -2.23
CA TYR A 137 -5.88 -14.38 -1.33
C TYR A 137 -5.77 -12.96 -1.91
N GLU A 138 -4.59 -12.57 -2.39
CA GLU A 138 -4.36 -11.27 -3.01
C GLU A 138 -5.33 -11.05 -4.19
N ALA A 139 -5.42 -12.03 -5.09
CA ALA A 139 -6.30 -12.01 -6.24
C ALA A 139 -7.78 -11.91 -5.82
N CYS A 140 -8.19 -12.60 -4.76
CA CYS A 140 -9.54 -12.51 -4.20
C CYS A 140 -9.87 -11.07 -3.77
N ILE A 141 -8.97 -10.43 -3.02
CA ILE A 141 -9.12 -9.04 -2.59
C ILE A 141 -9.15 -8.09 -3.80
N ARG A 142 -8.23 -8.24 -4.76
CA ARG A 142 -8.20 -7.39 -5.97
C ARG A 142 -9.47 -7.53 -6.79
N LYS A 143 -10.03 -8.73 -6.90
CA LYS A 143 -11.32 -8.97 -7.55
C LYS A 143 -12.46 -8.25 -6.84
N LEU A 144 -12.46 -8.26 -5.51
CA LEU A 144 -13.48 -7.60 -4.70
C LEU A 144 -13.43 -6.06 -4.81
N LEU A 145 -12.22 -5.49 -4.85
CA LEU A 145 -12.00 -4.05 -5.06
C LEU A 145 -12.35 -3.61 -6.50
N GLY A 146 -12.34 -4.54 -7.46
CA GLY A 146 -12.69 -4.28 -8.84
C GLY A 146 -11.58 -3.58 -9.65
N ASN A 147 -11.97 -3.00 -10.79
CA ASN A 147 -11.00 -2.48 -11.76
C ASN A 147 -10.66 -0.98 -11.60
N THR A 148 -11.28 -0.30 -10.63
CA THR A 148 -11.00 1.11 -10.35
C THR A 148 -9.57 1.27 -9.81
N THR A 149 -8.97 2.44 -10.03
CA THR A 149 -7.63 2.80 -9.52
C THR A 149 -7.68 3.81 -8.38
N HIS A 150 -8.87 4.33 -8.06
CA HIS A 150 -9.12 5.39 -7.09
C HIS A 150 -10.22 4.97 -6.12
N PHE A 151 -9.95 5.11 -4.83
CA PHE A 151 -10.80 4.69 -3.72
C PHE A 151 -10.77 5.78 -2.63
N GLY A 152 -11.49 6.87 -2.86
CA GLY A 152 -11.43 8.04 -1.98
C GLY A 152 -10.01 8.62 -1.91
N HIS A 153 -9.41 8.60 -0.72
CA HIS A 153 -8.04 9.09 -0.48
C HIS A 153 -6.93 8.13 -0.96
N ILE A 154 -7.28 6.95 -1.52
CA ILE A 154 -6.31 5.93 -1.92
C ILE A 154 -6.29 5.77 -3.43
N LYS A 155 -5.10 5.74 -4.02
CA LYS A 155 -4.86 5.38 -5.42
C LYS A 155 -3.97 4.16 -5.52
N ILE A 156 -4.28 3.26 -6.45
CA ILE A 156 -3.46 2.09 -6.76
C ILE A 156 -3.12 2.13 -8.25
N LEU A 157 -1.84 2.34 -8.55
CA LEU A 157 -1.32 2.33 -9.91
C LEU A 157 -1.29 0.90 -10.45
N ARG A 158 -1.81 0.71 -11.66
CA ARG A 158 -1.79 -0.60 -12.32
C ARG A 158 -0.43 -0.86 -12.94
N LYS A 159 -0.05 -2.13 -12.97
CA LYS A 159 1.06 -2.60 -13.80
C LYS A 159 0.76 -2.35 -15.29
N VAL A 160 1.80 -2.00 -16.03
CA VAL A 160 1.80 -1.80 -17.49
C VAL A 160 2.16 -3.10 -18.19
#